data_AF-A0A6N2SPE1-F1
#
_entry.id   AF-A0A6N2SPE1-F1
#
_cell.length_a   1.000
_cell.length_b   1.000
_cell.length_c   1.000
_cell.angle_alpha   90.00
_cell.angle_beta   90.00
_cell.angle_gamma   90.00
#
_symmetry.space_group_name_H-M   'P 1'
#
loop_
_entity.id
_entity.type
_entity.pdbx_description
1 polymer ?
#
loop_
_entity_poly.entity_id
_entity_poly.type
_entity_poly.pdbx_seq_one_letter_code
_entity_poly.pdbx_strand_id
1 'polypeptide(L)'
;MSKKNIIIILVTLCMVFAVTGCVLIGKGYDKKNNYNNPDEEYSFEEDYINSYVGGDAYNYIINGTYFTAYAIMGTGFLIMSTIAGVATLVVSCKQKQENVNEKDFNRKEEVVIDSSQNNNIVGEKENSFNDVEGEESIKKCEEKGIKSCPECRCIVGCETKECPNCGYLFE
;
A
#
# COMPACT_ATOMS: atom_id res chain seq x y z
N MET A 1 -13.46 0.08 19.15
CA MET A 1 -12.33 -0.72 18.64
C MET A 1 -11.30 0.25 18.05
N SER A 2 -10.02 0.14 18.39
CA SER A 2 -9.01 1.11 17.87
C SER A 2 -8.78 0.90 16.37
N LYS A 3 -8.43 1.96 15.63
CA LYS A 3 -8.09 1.87 14.18
C LYS A 3 -6.97 0.85 13.92
N LYS A 4 -6.00 0.77 14.83
CA LYS A 4 -4.90 -0.21 14.78
C LYS A 4 -5.43 -1.65 14.89
N ASN A 5 -6.37 -1.91 15.81
CA ASN A 5 -6.96 -3.23 15.97
C ASN A 5 -7.78 -3.64 14.73
N ILE A 6 -8.49 -2.69 14.10
CA ILE A 6 -9.24 -2.95 12.85
C ILE A 6 -8.30 -3.35 11.73
N ILE A 7 -7.18 -2.65 11.54
CA ILE A 7 -6.18 -2.99 10.52
C ILE A 7 -5.61 -4.39 10.77
N ILE A 8 -5.25 -4.72 12.02
CA ILE A 8 -4.73 -6.06 12.36
C ILE A 8 -5.75 -7.14 12.03
N ILE A 9 -7.02 -6.94 12.35
CA ILE A 9 -8.09 -7.90 12.04
C ILE A 9 -8.24 -8.08 10.52
N LEU A 10 -8.28 -6.99 9.75
CA LEU A 10 -8.42 -7.06 8.30
C LEU A 10 -7.23 -7.73 7.62
N VAL A 11 -6.00 -7.45 8.07
CA VAL A 11 -4.78 -8.14 7.60
C VAL A 11 -4.87 -9.62 7.91
N THR A 12 -5.27 -9.99 9.13
CA THR A 12 -5.40 -11.38 9.55
C THR A 12 -6.42 -12.12 8.67
N LEU A 13 -7.59 -11.52 8.43
CA LEU A 13 -8.61 -12.07 7.54
C LEU A 13 -8.12 -12.21 6.11
N CYS A 14 -7.42 -11.21 5.58
CA CYS A 14 -6.80 -11.26 4.26
C CYS A 14 -5.87 -12.48 4.14
N MET A 15 -4.97 -12.68 5.12
CA MET A 15 -4.03 -13.80 5.09
C MET A 15 -4.74 -15.15 5.21
N VAL A 16 -5.73 -15.28 6.09
CA VAL A 16 -6.50 -16.52 6.26
C VAL A 16 -7.24 -16.88 4.97
N PHE A 17 -7.90 -15.93 4.32
CA PHE A 17 -8.60 -16.18 3.06
C PHE A 17 -7.65 -16.47 1.91
N ALA A 18 -6.51 -15.77 1.81
CA ALA A 18 -5.50 -16.05 0.80
C ALA A 18 -4.98 -17.50 0.89
N VAL A 19 -4.55 -17.91 2.10
CA VAL A 19 -4.01 -19.25 2.33
C VAL A 19 -5.08 -20.32 2.08
N THR A 20 -6.29 -20.12 2.59
CA THR A 20 -7.40 -21.07 2.39
C THR A 20 -7.74 -21.21 0.90
N GLY A 21 -7.78 -20.09 0.17
CA GLY A 21 -8.02 -20.08 -1.27
C GLY A 21 -6.97 -20.87 -2.06
N CYS A 22 -5.69 -20.65 -1.77
CA CYS A 22 -4.58 -21.38 -2.39
C CYS A 22 -4.63 -22.88 -2.08
N VAL A 23 -4.92 -23.26 -0.82
CA VAL A 23 -5.03 -24.67 -0.42
C VAL A 23 -6.16 -25.36 -1.18
N LEU A 24 -7.34 -24.75 -1.27
CA LEU A 24 -8.47 -25.35 -1.97
C LEU A 24 -8.20 -25.52 -3.46
N ILE A 25 -7.64 -24.51 -4.13
CA ILE A 25 -7.22 -24.63 -5.54
C ILE A 25 -6.22 -25.78 -5.69
N GLY A 26 -5.22 -25.87 -4.80
CA GLY A 26 -4.26 -26.97 -4.76
C GLY A 26 -4.93 -28.34 -4.66
N LYS A 27 -5.92 -28.50 -3.76
CA LYS A 27 -6.69 -29.76 -3.64
C LYS A 27 -7.51 -30.05 -4.90
N GLY A 28 -8.05 -29.03 -5.56
CA GLY A 28 -8.70 -29.20 -6.85
C GLY A 28 -7.75 -29.78 -7.89
N TYR A 29 -6.55 -29.21 -8.02
CA TYR A 29 -5.53 -29.71 -8.94
C TYR A 29 -5.04 -31.12 -8.58
N ASP A 30 -4.90 -31.44 -7.30
CA ASP A 30 -4.58 -32.80 -6.85
C ASP A 30 -5.65 -33.79 -7.33
N LYS A 31 -6.94 -33.47 -7.14
CA LYS A 31 -8.03 -34.32 -7.65
C LYS A 31 -7.98 -34.57 -9.15
N LYS A 32 -7.55 -33.57 -9.94
CA LYS A 32 -7.47 -33.68 -11.39
C LYS A 32 -6.19 -34.39 -11.88
N ASN A 33 -5.05 -34.05 -11.29
CA ASN A 33 -3.72 -34.38 -11.83
C ASN A 33 -3.11 -35.63 -11.17
N ASN A 34 -3.51 -35.94 -9.95
CA ASN A 34 -3.03 -37.10 -9.21
C ASN A 34 -4.09 -38.21 -9.34
N TYR A 35 -4.07 -38.95 -10.45
CA TYR A 35 -5.04 -40.00 -10.74
C TYR A 35 -4.31 -41.32 -10.96
N ASN A 36 -4.72 -42.35 -10.23
CA ASN A 36 -4.26 -43.72 -10.42
C ASN A 36 -5.45 -44.67 -10.30
N ASN A 37 -5.69 -45.43 -11.36
CA ASN A 37 -6.69 -46.48 -11.40
C ASN A 37 -6.03 -47.75 -11.92
N PRO A 38 -5.64 -48.67 -11.03
CA PRO A 38 -4.94 -49.89 -11.43
C PRO A 38 -5.88 -50.84 -12.19
N ASP A 39 -5.38 -51.36 -13.31
CA ASP A 39 -6.16 -52.13 -14.29
C ASP A 39 -6.23 -53.64 -13.98
N GLU A 40 -5.50 -54.15 -12.99
CA GLU A 40 -5.25 -55.59 -12.85
C GLU A 40 -5.90 -56.24 -11.62
N GLU A 41 -6.62 -57.34 -11.89
CA GLU A 41 -7.33 -58.24 -10.96
C GLU A 41 -6.41 -58.96 -9.94
N TYR A 42 -5.09 -58.75 -9.99
CA TYR A 42 -4.09 -59.48 -9.20
C TYR A 42 -2.95 -58.63 -8.61
N SER A 43 -3.13 -57.32 -8.44
CA SER A 43 -2.14 -56.48 -7.76
C SER A 43 -2.65 -56.10 -6.36
N PHE A 44 -2.13 -56.77 -5.33
CA PHE A 44 -2.51 -56.53 -3.92
C PHE A 44 -1.92 -55.23 -3.34
N GLU A 45 -1.18 -54.45 -4.15
CA GLU A 45 -0.37 -53.30 -3.71
C GLU A 45 -0.65 -51.99 -4.49
N GLU A 46 -1.69 -51.91 -5.31
CA GLU A 46 -1.96 -50.68 -6.06
C GLU A 46 -2.98 -49.77 -5.37
N ASP A 47 -2.48 -48.63 -4.87
CA ASP A 47 -3.30 -47.58 -4.26
C ASP A 47 -4.19 -46.92 -5.33
N TYR A 48 -5.51 -47.06 -5.16
CA TYR A 48 -6.50 -46.28 -5.89
C TYR A 48 -6.39 -44.81 -5.47
N ILE A 49 -5.90 -43.95 -6.36
CA ILE A 49 -5.76 -42.52 -6.11
C ILE A 49 -6.77 -41.77 -6.96
N ASN A 50 -7.72 -41.11 -6.29
CA ASN A 50 -8.80 -40.36 -6.95
C ASN A 50 -9.57 -41.22 -7.98
N SER A 51 -9.62 -42.53 -7.75
CA SER A 51 -10.48 -43.49 -8.43
C SER A 51 -11.59 -43.92 -7.46
N TYR A 52 -12.84 -43.95 -7.94
CA TYR A 52 -14.04 -44.15 -7.13
C TYR A 52 -14.91 -45.28 -7.65
N VAL A 53 -14.89 -45.50 -8.96
CA VAL A 53 -15.68 -46.52 -9.66
C VAL A 53 -14.83 -47.20 -10.74
N GLY A 54 -15.27 -48.38 -11.19
CA GLY A 54 -14.62 -49.06 -12.31
C GLY A 54 -14.74 -48.27 -13.60
N GLY A 55 -13.61 -48.05 -14.27
CA GLY A 55 -13.52 -47.39 -15.57
C GLY A 55 -13.11 -45.91 -15.49
N ASP A 56 -12.13 -45.54 -16.32
CA ASP A 56 -11.47 -44.22 -16.22
C ASP A 56 -12.36 -43.04 -16.56
N ALA A 57 -13.25 -43.20 -17.54
CA ALA A 57 -14.09 -42.11 -18.01
C ALA A 57 -14.96 -41.52 -16.89
N TYR A 58 -15.53 -42.38 -16.04
CA TYR A 58 -16.35 -41.95 -14.91
C TYR A 58 -15.52 -41.21 -13.86
N ASN A 59 -14.34 -41.74 -13.52
CA ASN A 59 -13.45 -41.11 -12.56
C ASN A 59 -12.95 -39.73 -13.03
N TYR A 60 -12.68 -39.56 -14.33
CA TYR A 60 -12.33 -38.24 -14.88
C TYR A 60 -13.46 -37.21 -14.76
N ILE A 61 -14.71 -37.62 -15.02
CA ILE A 61 -15.87 -36.73 -14.83
C ILE A 61 -16.00 -36.35 -13.37
N ILE A 62 -15.92 -37.32 -12.45
CA ILE A 62 -16.02 -37.09 -11.01
C ILE A 62 -14.91 -36.15 -10.54
N ASN A 63 -13.65 -36.43 -10.87
CA ASN A 63 -12.51 -35.56 -10.53
C ASN A 63 -12.64 -34.17 -11.16
N GLY A 64 -13.17 -34.06 -12.38
CA GLY A 64 -13.47 -32.77 -13.02
C GLY A 64 -14.49 -31.94 -12.24
N THR A 65 -15.53 -32.58 -11.69
CA THR A 65 -16.50 -31.89 -10.82
C THR A 65 -15.89 -31.46 -9.50
N TYR A 66 -15.08 -32.32 -8.85
CA TYR A 66 -14.33 -31.94 -7.65
C TYR A 66 -13.38 -30.77 -7.91
N PHE A 67 -12.59 -30.82 -8.99
CA PHE A 67 -11.71 -29.74 -9.40
C PHE A 67 -12.49 -28.43 -9.53
N THR A 68 -13.62 -28.45 -10.23
CA THR A 68 -14.46 -27.27 -10.44
C THR A 68 -14.98 -26.71 -9.13
N ALA A 69 -15.49 -27.55 -8.23
CA ALA A 69 -15.99 -27.11 -6.93
C ALA A 69 -14.87 -26.48 -6.07
N TYR A 70 -13.72 -27.13 -5.99
CA TYR A 70 -12.55 -26.60 -5.27
C TYR A 70 -12.00 -25.31 -5.89
N ALA A 71 -11.96 -25.21 -7.22
CA ALA A 71 -11.52 -24.01 -7.93
C ALA A 71 -12.45 -22.82 -7.67
N ILE A 72 -13.77 -23.03 -7.72
CA ILE A 72 -14.76 -21.96 -7.44
C ILE A 72 -14.66 -21.53 -5.98
N MET A 73 -14.61 -22.46 -5.02
CA MET A 73 -14.46 -22.11 -3.61
C MET A 73 -13.15 -21.36 -3.36
N GLY A 74 -12.04 -21.87 -3.89
CA GLY A 74 -10.73 -21.27 -3.68
C GLY A 74 -10.60 -19.88 -4.32
N THR A 75 -11.10 -19.69 -5.54
CA THR A 75 -11.13 -18.37 -6.19
C THR A 75 -12.06 -17.39 -5.44
N GLY A 76 -13.19 -17.86 -4.90
CA GLY A 76 -14.06 -17.07 -4.03
C GLY A 76 -13.31 -16.52 -2.81
N PHE A 77 -12.52 -17.36 -2.13
CA PHE A 77 -11.66 -16.91 -1.03
C PHE A 77 -10.58 -15.91 -1.45
N LEU A 78 -9.97 -16.09 -2.63
CA LEU A 78 -8.98 -15.12 -3.15
C LEU A 78 -9.61 -13.75 -3.46
N ILE A 79 -10.84 -13.73 -3.98
CA ILE A 79 -11.59 -12.47 -4.20
C ILE A 79 -11.85 -11.79 -2.85
N MET A 80 -12.31 -12.53 -1.84
CA MET A 80 -12.52 -12.00 -0.49
C MET A 80 -11.23 -11.48 0.14
N SER A 81 -10.12 -12.20 -0.04
CA SER A 81 -8.79 -11.74 0.37
C SER A 81 -8.42 -10.42 -0.30
N THR A 82 -8.67 -10.29 -1.61
CA THR A 82 -8.32 -9.08 -2.37
C THR A 82 -9.11 -7.88 -1.87
N ILE A 83 -10.42 -8.05 -1.62
CA ILE A 83 -11.28 -7.00 -1.06
C ILE A 83 -10.78 -6.58 0.33
N ALA A 84 -10.47 -7.53 1.21
CA ALA A 84 -9.94 -7.25 2.54
C ALA A 84 -8.58 -6.54 2.49
N GLY A 85 -7.70 -6.94 1.57
CA GLY A 85 -6.39 -6.31 1.34
C GLY A 85 -6.53 -4.86 0.88
N VAL A 86 -7.37 -4.60 -0.12
CA VAL A 86 -7.62 -3.23 -0.62
C VAL A 86 -8.25 -2.37 0.48
N ALA A 87 -9.22 -2.89 1.23
CA ALA A 87 -9.80 -2.16 2.35
C ALA A 87 -8.75 -1.78 3.41
N THR A 88 -7.84 -2.71 3.72
CA THR A 88 -6.71 -2.46 4.63
C THR A 88 -5.82 -1.33 4.13
N LEU A 89 -5.47 -1.33 2.85
CA LEU A 89 -4.63 -0.27 2.25
C LEU A 89 -5.30 1.09 2.33
N VAL A 90 -6.59 1.18 1.99
CA VAL A 90 -7.36 2.43 2.07
C VAL A 90 -7.39 2.98 3.49
N VAL A 91 -7.67 2.13 4.49
CA VAL A 91 -7.69 2.55 5.90
C VAL A 91 -6.31 2.99 6.37
N SER A 92 -5.26 2.28 5.96
CA SER A 92 -3.86 2.61 6.32
C SER A 92 -3.42 3.95 5.73
N CYS A 93 -3.78 4.25 4.48
CA CYS A 93 -3.50 5.54 3.84
C CYS A 93 -4.19 6.69 4.56
N LYS A 94 -5.48 6.53 4.92
CA LYS A 94 -6.22 7.55 5.68
C LYS A 94 -5.61 7.80 7.06
N GLN A 95 -5.23 6.72 7.77
CA GLN A 95 -4.57 6.86 9.07
C GLN A 95 -3.23 7.58 8.95
N LYS A 96 -2.43 7.29 7.92
CA LYS A 96 -1.14 7.98 7.70
C LYS A 96 -1.34 9.49 7.48
N GLN A 97 -2.35 9.89 6.71
CA GLN A 97 -2.66 11.31 6.47
C GLN A 97 -3.05 12.05 7.75
N GLU A 98 -3.92 11.46 8.58
CA GLU A 98 -4.32 12.05 9.87
C GLU A 98 -3.11 12.28 10.79
N ASN A 99 -2.20 11.29 10.88
CA ASN A 99 -1.01 11.40 11.72
C ASN A 99 0.00 12.44 11.21
N VAL A 100 0.06 12.71 9.90
CA VAL A 100 0.90 13.77 9.35
C VAL A 100 0.30 15.14 9.69
N ASN A 101 -1.01 15.32 9.47
CA ASN A 101 -1.71 16.56 9.77
C ASN A 101 -1.61 16.95 11.25
N GLU A 102 -1.71 15.98 12.17
CA GLU A 102 -1.58 16.22 13.62
C GLU A 102 -0.17 16.68 14.01
N LYS A 103 0.88 16.08 13.41
CA LYS A 103 2.27 16.49 13.64
C LYS A 103 2.55 17.89 13.10
N ASP A 104 2.00 18.22 11.94
CA ASP A 104 2.15 19.55 11.35
C ASP A 104 1.44 20.64 12.16
N PHE A 105 0.30 20.30 12.79
CA PHE A 105 -0.40 21.20 13.72
C PHE A 105 0.42 21.45 14.99
N ASN A 106 0.88 20.38 15.67
CA ASN A 106 1.64 20.50 16.92
C ASN A 106 2.98 21.24 16.72
N ARG A 107 3.65 21.05 15.59
CA ARG A 107 4.87 21.81 15.25
C ARG A 107 4.61 23.32 15.16
N LYS A 108 3.49 23.74 14.58
CA LYS A 108 3.16 25.17 14.47
C LYS A 108 2.90 25.78 15.85
N GLU A 109 2.28 25.04 16.75
CA GLU A 109 1.98 25.50 18.10
C GLU A 109 3.26 25.71 18.94
N GLU A 110 4.25 24.80 18.84
CA GLU A 110 5.55 24.97 19.51
C GLU A 110 6.32 26.22 19.02
N VAL A 111 6.32 26.51 17.71
CA VAL A 111 6.98 27.72 17.17
C VAL A 111 6.34 29.03 17.66
N VAL A 112 5.03 29.03 17.91
CA VAL A 112 4.32 30.21 18.44
C VAL A 112 4.65 30.45 19.91
N ILE A 113 4.90 29.39 20.70
CA ILE A 113 5.22 29.52 22.12
C ILE A 113 6.65 30.06 22.31
N ASP A 114 7.63 29.64 21.49
CA ASP A 114 9.01 30.15 21.55
C ASP A 114 9.11 31.65 21.15
N SER A 115 8.30 32.09 20.19
CA SER A 115 8.26 33.49 19.77
C SER A 115 7.56 34.42 20.76
N SER A 116 6.80 33.86 21.71
CA SER A 116 6.09 34.63 22.75
C SER A 116 6.98 34.96 23.96
N GLN A 117 8.07 34.22 24.20
CA GLN A 117 8.96 34.43 25.34
C GLN A 117 10.08 35.44 25.08
N ASN A 118 10.32 35.83 23.82
CA ASN A 118 11.43 36.71 23.44
C ASN A 118 11.10 38.21 23.39
N ASN A 119 9.86 38.61 23.70
CA ASN A 119 9.40 40.00 23.55
C ASN A 119 9.45 40.85 24.83
N ASN A 120 10.10 40.40 25.90
CA ASN A 120 10.13 41.09 27.20
C ASN A 120 11.53 41.55 27.63
N ILE A 121 12.33 42.19 26.75
CA ILE A 121 13.54 42.94 27.17
C ILE A 121 13.75 44.17 26.26
N VAL A 122 13.47 45.37 26.83
CA VAL A 122 14.04 46.72 26.52
C VAL A 122 13.70 47.29 25.11
N GLY A 123 13.17 48.49 24.89
CA GLY A 123 13.32 49.80 25.51
C GLY A 123 13.59 50.82 24.38
N GLU A 124 12.89 51.96 24.38
CA GLU A 124 12.82 53.03 23.36
C GLU A 124 14.07 53.34 22.51
N LYS A 125 13.89 53.54 21.19
CA LYS A 125 14.15 54.81 20.45
C LYS A 125 13.76 54.75 18.96
N GLU A 126 13.54 55.94 18.41
CA GLU A 126 12.81 56.29 17.19
C GLU A 126 13.49 55.97 15.83
N ASN A 127 12.62 55.96 14.80
CA ASN A 127 12.79 56.49 13.43
C ASN A 127 13.41 55.67 12.28
N SER A 128 12.77 55.91 11.12
CA SER A 128 13.16 55.74 9.70
C SER A 128 13.19 54.33 9.08
N PHE A 129 12.17 54.06 8.26
CA PHE A 129 12.28 53.82 6.81
C PHE A 129 13.65 53.30 6.30
N ASN A 130 13.71 52.03 5.94
CA ASN A 130 14.06 51.53 4.60
C ASN A 130 14.10 50.00 4.58
N ASP A 131 13.64 49.44 3.47
CA ASP A 131 13.84 48.06 3.04
C ASP A 131 15.31 47.61 3.21
N VAL A 132 15.55 46.31 3.46
CA VAL A 132 16.71 45.52 2.97
C VAL A 132 16.75 44.14 3.66
N GLU A 133 16.54 43.10 2.83
CA GLU A 133 17.28 41.83 2.70
C GLU A 133 17.43 40.91 3.93
N GLY A 134 17.05 39.63 3.90
CA GLY A 134 16.96 38.72 2.76
C GLY A 134 18.28 38.02 2.42
N GLU A 135 19.11 37.63 3.41
CA GLU A 135 20.40 36.98 3.11
C GLU A 135 20.65 35.59 3.73
N GLU A 136 19.87 35.10 4.70
CA GLU A 136 20.30 33.87 5.42
C GLU A 136 19.72 32.53 4.91
N SER A 137 18.91 32.53 3.85
CA SER A 137 18.31 31.31 3.28
C SER A 137 19.00 30.79 2.00
N ILE A 138 20.04 31.48 1.50
CA ILE A 138 20.65 31.15 0.19
C ILE A 138 21.61 29.95 0.27
N LYS A 139 22.18 29.61 1.43
CA LYS A 139 23.25 28.59 1.52
C LYS A 139 22.82 27.12 1.61
N LYS A 140 21.53 26.77 1.45
CA LYS A 140 21.08 25.36 1.56
C LYS A 140 20.42 24.77 0.31
N CYS A 141 20.36 25.51 -0.79
CA CYS A 141 19.71 25.06 -2.04
C CYS A 141 20.68 24.51 -3.09
N GLU A 142 21.99 24.76 -2.97
CA GLU A 142 22.97 24.35 -4.00
C GLU A 142 23.21 22.84 -4.09
N GLU A 143 22.86 22.04 -3.07
CA GLU A 143 23.12 20.59 -3.08
C GLU A 143 22.03 19.73 -3.73
N LYS A 144 20.90 20.30 -4.17
CA LYS A 144 19.76 19.50 -4.66
C LYS A 144 19.18 19.96 -5.99
N GLY A 145 19.95 20.41 -6.97
CA GLY A 145 19.52 20.46 -8.39
C GLY A 145 18.15 21.09 -8.68
N ILE A 146 17.66 21.97 -7.80
CA ILE A 146 16.31 22.52 -7.76
C ILE A 146 16.42 24.01 -7.44
N LYS A 147 15.72 24.85 -8.20
CA LYS A 147 15.62 26.29 -8.03
C LYS A 147 14.16 26.72 -7.84
N SER A 148 13.92 27.83 -7.18
CA SER A 148 12.57 28.40 -7.04
C SER A 148 12.36 29.54 -8.03
N CYS A 149 11.20 29.59 -8.68
CA CYS A 149 10.80 30.74 -9.49
C CYS A 149 10.66 32.01 -8.63
N PRO A 150 11.29 33.14 -8.98
CA PRO A 150 11.19 34.38 -8.21
C PRO A 150 9.78 34.98 -8.23
N GLU A 151 9.02 34.71 -9.28
CA GLU A 151 7.72 35.36 -9.51
C GLU A 151 6.57 34.60 -8.85
N CYS A 152 6.54 33.27 -8.96
CA CYS A 152 5.45 32.45 -8.43
C CYS A 152 5.86 31.49 -7.30
N ARG A 153 7.13 31.47 -6.91
CA ARG A 153 7.70 30.56 -5.89
C ARG A 153 7.50 29.06 -6.17
N CYS A 154 7.15 28.69 -7.40
CA CYS A 154 7.13 27.29 -7.81
C CYS A 154 8.54 26.70 -7.82
N ILE A 155 8.65 25.48 -7.30
CA ILE A 155 9.89 24.70 -7.26
C ILE A 155 10.08 24.03 -8.63
N VAL A 156 11.20 24.32 -9.29
CA VAL A 156 11.54 23.79 -10.62
C VAL A 156 12.95 23.20 -10.62
N GLY A 157 13.26 22.30 -11.56
CA GLY A 157 14.61 21.75 -11.69
C GLY A 157 15.63 22.80 -12.13
N CYS A 158 16.91 22.67 -11.77
CA CYS A 158 17.95 23.64 -12.15
C CYS A 158 18.06 23.84 -13.68
N GLU A 159 17.85 22.79 -14.46
CA GLU A 159 17.97 22.80 -15.93
C GLU A 159 16.74 23.37 -16.67
N THR A 160 15.65 23.71 -15.96
CA THR A 160 14.45 24.27 -16.62
C THR A 160 14.72 25.70 -17.06
N LYS A 161 14.58 25.98 -18.36
CA LYS A 161 14.75 27.32 -18.96
C LYS A 161 13.56 28.25 -18.69
N GLU A 162 12.39 27.69 -18.46
CA GLU A 162 11.14 28.44 -18.27
C GLU A 162 10.31 27.81 -17.15
N CYS A 163 9.65 28.65 -16.35
CA CYS A 163 8.74 28.19 -15.31
C CYS A 163 7.41 27.71 -15.91
N PRO A 164 6.98 26.46 -15.70
CA PRO A 164 5.73 25.94 -16.27
C PRO A 164 4.47 26.58 -15.69
N ASN A 165 4.58 27.33 -14.59
CA ASN A 165 3.43 27.95 -13.92
C ASN A 165 3.20 29.40 -14.37
N CYS A 166 4.26 30.19 -14.55
CA CYS A 166 4.13 31.62 -14.88
C CYS A 166 4.88 32.05 -16.14
N GLY A 167 5.59 31.15 -16.83
CA GLY A 167 6.35 31.48 -18.04
C GLY A 167 7.64 32.28 -17.79
N TYR A 168 8.06 32.43 -16.53
CA TYR A 168 9.29 33.14 -16.19
C TYR A 168 10.52 32.42 -16.78
N LEU A 169 11.33 33.15 -17.55
CA LEU A 169 12.57 32.65 -18.16
C LEU A 169 13.72 32.76 -17.16
N PHE A 170 14.38 31.63 -16.90
CA PHE A 170 15.62 31.58 -16.12
C PHE A 170 16.77 31.73 -17.11
N GLU A 171 17.35 32.94 -17.18
CA GLU A 171 18.55 33.23 -18.00
C GLU A 171 19.75 32.35 -17.61
#